data_AF-A0A7V5Q913-F1
#
_entry.id   AF-A0A7V5Q913-F1
#
_cell.length_a   1.000
_cell.length_b   1.000
_cell.length_c   1.000
_cell.angle_alpha   90.00
_cell.angle_beta   90.00
_cell.angle_gamma   90.00
#
_symmetry.space_group_name_H-M   'P 1'
#
loop_
_entity.id
_entity.type
_entity.pdbx_description
1 polymer ?
#
loop_
_entity_poly.entity_id
_entity_poly.type
_entity_poly.pdbx_seq_one_letter_code
_entity_poly.pdbx_strand_id
1 'polypeptide(L)'
;MADDFKSPAQSAATGNPFRLAHGPYFRNCGTLTKAVLNIAEKLTGLDAMARAYENLPPRETPEAFAANALAHYHISCSIRGGELTSIPENGPLLILANHPFGGVEGLLLLSLLRQRRKDIKIMANAMLEHIP
;
A
#
# COMPACT_ATOMS: atom_id res chain seq x y z
N MET A 1 2.19 12.00 29.87
CA MET A 1 1.22 12.62 28.95
C MET A 1 1.53 12.15 27.53
N ALA A 2 1.36 10.85 27.30
CA ALA A 2 1.65 10.16 26.05
C ALA A 2 0.88 8.83 26.07
N ASP A 3 -0.43 8.91 26.07
CA ASP A 3 -1.35 7.77 25.93
C ASP A 3 -2.51 8.24 25.07
N ASP A 4 -2.36 8.21 23.74
CA ASP A 4 -3.49 8.17 22.80
C ASP A 4 -3.06 8.01 21.32
N PHE A 5 -2.03 7.20 21.04
CA PHE A 5 -1.88 6.66 19.69
C PHE A 5 -2.68 5.37 19.58
N LYS A 6 -4.00 5.53 19.53
CA LYS A 6 -4.95 4.46 19.21
C LYS A 6 -4.49 3.82 17.91
N SER A 7 -4.10 2.55 17.95
CA SER A 7 -3.76 1.75 16.77
C SER A 7 -4.95 1.75 15.79
N PRO A 8 -4.85 2.36 14.59
CA PRO A 8 -5.96 2.37 13.63
C PRO A 8 -5.89 1.15 12.68
N ALA A 9 -5.42 0.00 13.16
CA ALA A 9 -5.24 -1.20 12.34
C ALA A 9 -6.33 -2.27 12.55
N GLN A 10 -7.55 -1.87 12.90
CA GLN A 10 -8.67 -2.81 13.11
C GLN A 10 -9.96 -2.42 12.37
N SER A 11 -9.83 -1.85 11.17
CA SER A 11 -10.92 -1.86 10.18
C SER A 11 -10.38 -2.28 8.81
N ALA A 12 -9.64 -3.39 8.77
CA ALA A 12 -9.33 -4.04 7.50
C ALA A 12 -10.65 -4.56 6.91
N ALA A 13 -11.15 -3.86 5.89
CA ALA A 13 -12.18 -4.39 5.01
C ALA A 13 -11.76 -5.80 4.58
N THR A 14 -12.58 -6.80 4.90
CA THR A 14 -12.27 -8.22 4.71
C THR A 14 -12.28 -8.65 3.23
N GLY A 15 -12.08 -7.72 2.30
CA GLY A 15 -12.20 -7.90 0.87
C GLY A 15 -11.13 -7.14 0.09
N ASN A 16 -11.08 -7.37 -1.21
CA ASN A 16 -10.16 -6.69 -2.10
C ASN A 16 -10.49 -5.19 -2.18
N PRO A 17 -9.55 -4.28 -1.87
CA PRO A 17 -9.82 -2.85 -1.79
C PRO A 17 -10.17 -2.21 -3.14
N PHE A 18 -9.78 -2.86 -4.25
CA PHE A 18 -10.04 -2.40 -5.60
C PHE A 18 -11.38 -2.91 -6.16
N ARG A 19 -12.18 -3.64 -5.37
CA ARG A 19 -13.54 -4.11 -5.74
C ARG A 19 -14.58 -3.19 -5.10
N LEU A 20 -15.13 -2.26 -5.87
CA LEU A 20 -16.15 -1.30 -5.44
C LEU A 20 -17.55 -1.91 -5.38
N ALA A 21 -17.96 -2.67 -6.40
CA ALA A 21 -19.28 -3.30 -6.50
C ALA A 21 -19.53 -4.35 -5.42
N HIS A 22 -18.46 -4.91 -4.86
CA HIS A 22 -18.46 -5.89 -3.79
C HIS A 22 -17.81 -5.37 -2.49
N GLY A 23 -17.45 -4.09 -2.47
CA GLY A 23 -16.78 -3.44 -1.35
C GLY A 23 -17.73 -3.09 -0.20
N PRO A 24 -17.18 -2.73 0.97
CA PRO A 24 -17.97 -2.40 2.16
C PRO A 24 -18.87 -1.17 1.97
N TYR A 25 -18.51 -0.25 1.05
CA TYR A 25 -19.24 1.00 0.82
C TYR A 25 -20.54 0.83 0.01
N PHE A 26 -20.63 -0.15 -0.90
CA PHE A 26 -21.78 -0.31 -1.81
C PHE A 26 -22.48 -1.67 -1.70
N ARG A 27 -22.33 -2.34 -0.56
CA ARG A 27 -22.80 -3.72 -0.31
C ARG A 27 -24.30 -3.92 -0.54
N ASN A 28 -25.11 -2.90 -0.25
CA ASN A 28 -26.60 -2.94 -0.32
C ASN A 28 -27.20 -2.13 -1.48
N CYS A 29 -26.45 -1.83 -2.54
CA CYS A 29 -26.99 -1.11 -3.70
C CYS A 29 -27.72 -2.04 -4.71
N GLY A 30 -28.68 -1.48 -5.45
CA GLY A 30 -29.47 -2.20 -6.46
C GLY A 30 -28.64 -2.71 -7.63
N THR A 31 -29.18 -3.67 -8.38
CA THR A 31 -28.49 -4.36 -9.50
C THR A 31 -27.97 -3.39 -10.57
N LEU A 32 -28.71 -2.31 -10.86
CA LEU A 32 -28.30 -1.27 -11.79
C LEU A 32 -27.04 -0.53 -11.31
N THR A 33 -26.99 -0.16 -10.03
CA THR A 33 -25.83 0.50 -9.42
C THR A 33 -24.59 -0.40 -9.48
N LYS A 34 -24.75 -1.70 -9.21
CA LYS A 34 -23.65 -2.68 -9.32
C LYS A 34 -23.12 -2.81 -10.76
N ALA A 35 -24.01 -2.79 -11.75
CA ALA A 35 -23.60 -2.83 -13.15
C ALA A 35 -22.78 -1.60 -13.55
N VAL A 36 -23.19 -0.40 -13.11
CA VAL A 36 -22.44 0.84 -13.34
C VAL A 36 -21.08 0.80 -12.65
N LEU A 37 -21.00 0.32 -11.40
CA LEU A 37 -19.75 0.18 -10.67
C LEU A 37 -18.79 -0.80 -11.35
N ASN A 38 -19.28 -1.95 -11.83
CA ASN A 38 -18.45 -2.92 -12.56
C ASN A 38 -17.87 -2.34 -13.87
N ILE A 39 -18.63 -1.50 -14.57
CA ILE A 39 -18.14 -0.81 -15.77
C ILE A 39 -17.06 0.21 -15.36
N ALA A 40 -17.33 1.01 -14.33
CA ALA A 40 -16.38 1.97 -13.81
C ALA A 40 -15.07 1.30 -13.35
N GLU A 41 -15.13 0.16 -12.67
CA GLU A 41 -13.97 -0.62 -12.25
C GLU A 41 -13.09 -1.06 -13.43
N LYS A 42 -13.72 -1.49 -14.53
CA LYS A 42 -12.98 -1.87 -15.75
C LYS A 42 -12.36 -0.66 -16.43
N LEU A 43 -13.10 0.43 -16.57
CA LEU A 43 -12.62 1.64 -17.26
C LEU A 43 -11.50 2.35 -16.49
N THR A 44 -11.55 2.34 -15.16
CA THR A 44 -10.55 2.97 -14.28
C THR A 44 -9.33 2.09 -14.04
N GLY A 45 -9.35 0.82 -14.46
CA GLY A 45 -8.27 -0.13 -14.20
C GLY A 45 -8.29 -0.75 -12.80
N LEU A 46 -9.30 -0.44 -11.98
CA LEU A 46 -9.48 -1.05 -10.66
C LEU A 46 -9.68 -2.57 -10.75
N ASP A 47 -10.34 -3.09 -11.79
CA ASP A 47 -10.44 -4.54 -12.00
C ASP A 47 -9.06 -5.19 -12.21
N ALA A 48 -8.16 -4.52 -12.93
CA ALA A 48 -6.80 -5.01 -13.14
C ALA A 48 -6.00 -4.99 -11.83
N MET A 49 -6.09 -3.90 -11.06
CA MET A 49 -5.45 -3.81 -9.73
C MET A 49 -6.02 -4.84 -8.76
N ALA A 50 -7.33 -5.09 -8.80
CA ALA A 50 -7.99 -6.09 -7.99
C ALA A 50 -7.43 -7.49 -8.29
N ARG A 51 -7.36 -7.87 -9.56
CA ARG A 51 -6.80 -9.17 -9.97
C ARG A 51 -5.33 -9.30 -9.58
N ALA A 52 -4.54 -8.24 -9.77
CA ALA A 52 -3.15 -8.21 -9.34
C ALA A 52 -3.05 -8.46 -7.83
N TYR A 53 -3.84 -7.76 -7.02
CA TYR A 53 -3.88 -7.90 -5.57
C TYR A 53 -4.35 -9.29 -5.09
N GLU A 54 -5.29 -9.92 -5.79
CA GLU A 54 -5.77 -11.29 -5.55
C GLU A 54 -4.71 -12.35 -5.85
N ASN A 55 -3.87 -12.10 -6.85
CA ASN A 55 -2.82 -13.03 -7.29
C ASN A 55 -1.50 -12.90 -6.50
N LEU A 56 -1.41 -11.93 -5.57
CA LEU A 56 -0.23 -11.81 -4.72
C LEU A 56 -0.15 -12.97 -3.71
N PRO A 57 1.05 -13.44 -3.37
CA PRO A 57 1.25 -14.42 -2.30
C PRO A 57 0.68 -13.92 -0.96
N PRO A 58 0.40 -14.84 0.00
CA PRO A 58 -0.08 -14.49 1.33
C PRO A 58 0.75 -13.40 2.02
N ARG A 59 0.07 -12.49 2.72
CA ARG A 59 0.66 -11.29 3.34
C ARG A 59 1.31 -11.62 4.67
N GLU A 60 2.51 -12.19 4.65
CA GLU A 60 3.22 -12.52 5.89
C GLU A 60 3.79 -11.27 6.59
N THR A 61 4.33 -10.33 5.82
CA THR A 61 4.89 -9.07 6.35
C THR A 61 4.65 -7.89 5.39
N PRO A 62 4.63 -6.63 5.89
CA PRO A 62 4.48 -5.47 5.02
C PRO A 62 5.58 -5.34 3.96
N GLU A 63 6.82 -5.72 4.28
CA GLU A 63 7.93 -5.71 3.31
C GLU A 63 7.80 -6.80 2.25
N ALA A 64 7.29 -8.00 2.63
CA ALA A 64 7.02 -9.07 1.67
C ALA A 64 5.88 -8.69 0.73
N PHE A 65 4.81 -8.07 1.26
CA PHE A 65 3.73 -7.54 0.43
C PHE A 65 4.26 -6.51 -0.56
N ALA A 66 5.04 -5.53 -0.11
CA ALA A 66 5.61 -4.51 -0.97
C ALA A 66 6.54 -5.10 -2.05
N ALA A 67 7.42 -6.04 -1.66
CA ALA A 67 8.32 -6.72 -2.60
C ALA A 67 7.54 -7.51 -3.66
N ASN A 68 6.52 -8.27 -3.26
CA ASN A 68 5.68 -9.05 -4.17
C ASN A 68 4.89 -8.15 -5.13
N ALA A 69 4.34 -7.04 -4.65
CA ALA A 69 3.63 -6.07 -5.47
C ALA A 69 4.55 -5.42 -6.51
N LEU A 70 5.75 -4.99 -6.11
CA LEU A 70 6.75 -4.42 -7.03
C LEU A 70 7.19 -5.45 -8.07
N ALA A 71 7.43 -6.71 -7.66
CA ALA A 71 7.81 -7.79 -8.55
C ALA A 71 6.72 -8.10 -9.59
N HIS A 72 5.44 -8.11 -9.17
CA HIS A 72 4.30 -8.34 -10.07
C HIS A 72 4.24 -7.31 -11.20
N TYR A 73 4.54 -6.04 -10.90
CA TYR A 73 4.55 -4.96 -11.89
C TYR A 73 5.92 -4.75 -12.56
N HIS A 74 6.89 -5.65 -12.32
CA HIS A 74 8.25 -5.54 -12.85
C HIS A 74 8.95 -4.21 -12.51
N ILE A 75 8.67 -3.67 -11.32
CA ILE A 75 9.23 -2.42 -10.84
C ILE A 75 10.52 -2.72 -10.08
N SER A 76 11.61 -2.06 -10.49
CA SER A 76 12.90 -2.13 -9.82
C SER A 76 13.46 -0.72 -9.61
N CYS A 77 14.37 -0.61 -8.63
CA CYS A 77 15.06 0.64 -8.33
C CYS A 77 16.56 0.45 -8.44
N SER A 78 17.23 1.45 -9.00
CA SER A 78 18.68 1.58 -8.98
C SER A 78 19.03 2.78 -8.11
N ILE A 79 19.82 2.54 -7.06
CA ILE A 79 20.30 3.60 -6.18
C ILE A 79 21.47 4.31 -6.88
N ARG A 80 21.35 5.62 -7.06
CA ARG A 80 22.41 6.47 -7.59
C ARG A 80 22.90 7.41 -6.50
N GLY A 81 24.18 7.31 -6.16
CA GLY A 81 24.82 8.14 -5.14
C GLY A 81 24.52 7.65 -3.73
N GLY A 82 25.50 6.97 -3.14
CA GLY A 82 25.36 6.32 -1.83
C GLY A 82 24.89 4.86 -1.92
N GLU A 83 24.71 4.25 -0.76
CA GLU A 83 24.33 2.85 -0.61
C GLU A 83 23.34 2.69 0.54
N LEU A 84 22.51 1.65 0.50
CA LEU A 84 21.60 1.36 1.61
C LEU A 84 22.35 1.11 2.94
N THR A 85 23.60 0.65 2.85
CA THR A 85 24.52 0.42 3.98
C THR A 85 24.87 1.71 4.73
N SER A 86 24.78 2.88 4.08
CA SER A 86 25.07 4.17 4.72
C SER A 86 23.96 4.61 5.69
N ILE A 87 22.79 3.96 5.66
CA ILE A 87 21.72 4.21 6.61
C ILE A 87 22.10 3.61 7.97
N PRO A 88 22.10 4.41 9.06
CA PRO A 88 22.40 3.91 10.40
C PRO A 88 21.40 2.82 10.82
N GLU A 89 21.91 1.67 11.29
CA GLU A 89 21.09 0.55 11.78
C GLU A 89 20.23 0.93 12.98
N ASN A 90 20.81 1.75 13.86
CA ASN A 90 20.27 2.05 15.17
C ASN A 90 20.31 3.57 15.42
N GLY A 91 19.56 4.00 16.42
CA GLY A 91 19.42 5.41 16.76
C GLY A 91 18.37 6.14 15.93
N PRO A 92 18.09 7.41 16.27
CA PRO A 92 17.06 8.20 15.60
C PRO A 92 17.45 8.51 14.15
N LEU A 93 16.49 8.37 13.24
CA LEU A 93 16.66 8.64 11.82
C LEU A 93 15.36 9.22 11.26
N LEU A 94 15.46 10.33 10.53
CA LEU A 94 14.37 10.87 9.73
C LEU A 94 14.79 10.84 8.26
N ILE A 95 13.98 10.18 7.43
CA ILE A 95 14.19 10.12 5.98
C ILE A 95 13.16 11.02 5.32
N LEU A 96 13.63 11.97 4.53
CA LEU A 96 12.79 12.86 3.71
C LEU A 96 12.99 12.47 2.25
N ALA A 97 11.92 12.04 1.61
CA ALA A 97 11.93 11.67 0.20
C ALA A 97 10.73 12.31 -0.52
N ASN A 98 11.00 12.92 -1.66
CA ASN A 98 9.92 13.24 -2.59
C ASN A 98 9.34 11.92 -3.13
N HIS A 99 8.04 11.92 -3.43
CA HIS A 99 7.31 10.76 -3.94
C HIS A 99 6.33 11.18 -5.06
N PRO A 100 6.85 11.65 -6.22
CA PRO A 100 6.03 12.12 -7.33
C PRO A 100 5.12 11.05 -7.96
N PHE A 101 5.45 9.77 -7.82
CA PHE A 101 4.66 8.63 -8.30
C PHE A 101 3.78 8.00 -7.20
N GLY A 102 3.81 8.56 -5.98
CA GLY A 102 2.89 8.22 -4.90
C GLY A 102 3.08 6.81 -4.32
N GLY A 103 2.00 6.03 -4.26
CA GLY A 103 1.94 4.77 -3.51
C GLY A 103 2.99 3.73 -3.93
N VAL A 104 3.36 3.69 -5.22
CA VAL A 104 4.39 2.79 -5.74
C VAL A 104 5.75 3.08 -5.10
N GLU A 105 6.12 4.35 -4.94
CA GLU A 105 7.36 4.74 -4.27
C GLU A 105 7.29 4.47 -2.77
N GLY A 106 6.10 4.57 -2.17
CA GLY A 106 5.85 4.13 -0.80
C GLY A 106 6.20 2.64 -0.60
N LEU A 107 5.74 1.78 -1.52
CA LEU A 107 6.08 0.35 -1.50
C LEU A 107 7.58 0.13 -1.73
N LEU A 108 8.17 0.86 -2.67
CA LEU A 108 9.60 0.79 -2.97
C LEU A 108 10.45 1.13 -1.74
N LEU A 109 10.18 2.28 -1.11
CA LEU A 109 10.89 2.73 0.09
C LEU A 109 10.66 1.78 1.26
N LEU A 110 9.44 1.27 1.45
CA LEU A 110 9.16 0.26 2.47
C LEU A 110 10.00 -1.01 2.26
N SER A 111 10.03 -1.52 1.03
CA SER A 111 10.78 -2.73 0.67
C SER A 111 12.29 -2.54 0.82
N LEU A 112 12.83 -1.39 0.42
CA LEU A 112 14.27 -1.09 0.51
C LEU A 112 14.70 -0.82 1.97
N LEU A 113 14.04 0.11 2.65
CA LEU A 113 14.47 0.55 3.97
C LEU A 113 14.33 -0.55 5.03
N ARG A 114 13.33 -1.43 4.90
CA ARG A 114 13.15 -2.57 5.81
C ARG A 114 14.12 -3.73 5.60
N GLN A 115 14.99 -3.66 4.59
CA GLN A 115 16.16 -4.54 4.51
C GLN A 115 17.24 -4.13 5.52
N ARG A 116 17.36 -2.83 5.81
CA ARG A 116 18.33 -2.28 6.78
C ARG A 116 17.74 -2.14 8.17
N ARG A 117 16.49 -1.70 8.28
CA ARG A 117 15.84 -1.30 9.54
C ARG A 117 14.42 -1.83 9.64
N LYS A 118 14.17 -2.74 10.59
CA LYS A 118 12.83 -3.32 10.78
C LYS A 118 11.84 -2.39 11.47
N ASP A 119 12.33 -1.32 12.09
CA ASP A 119 11.59 -0.33 12.90
C ASP A 119 11.09 0.89 12.11
N ILE A 120 11.21 0.89 10.78
CA ILE A 120 10.72 1.96 9.90
C ILE A 120 9.21 2.17 10.12
N LYS A 121 8.83 3.44 10.31
CA LYS A 121 7.44 3.90 10.32
C LYS A 121 7.27 4.91 9.19
N ILE A 122 6.21 4.75 8.41
CA ILE A 122 5.88 5.66 7.31
C ILE A 122 4.80 6.61 7.81
N MET A 123 5.04 7.91 7.65
CA MET A 123 4.04 8.93 7.91
C MET A 123 3.27 9.21 6.63
N ALA A 124 1.96 9.01 6.69
CA ALA A 124 1.02 9.30 5.62
C ALA A 124 0.03 10.36 6.08
N ASN A 125 -0.60 11.06 5.13
CA ASN A 125 -1.68 11.99 5.43
C ASN A 125 -2.92 11.23 5.93
N ALA A 126 -3.72 11.82 6.83
CA ALA A 126 -4.98 11.24 7.32
C ALA A 126 -5.98 10.93 6.19
N MET A 127 -5.89 11.62 5.06
CA MET A 127 -6.68 11.29 3.87
C MET A 127 -6.39 9.88 3.34
N LEU A 128 -5.16 9.36 3.48
CA LEU A 128 -4.78 8.01 3.04
C LEU A 128 -5.45 6.91 3.87
N GLU A 129 -5.92 7.22 5.09
CA GLU A 129 -6.70 6.28 5.92
C GLU A 129 -8.03 5.90 5.28
N HIS A 130 -8.54 6.73 4.37
CA HIS A 130 -9.81 6.53 3.68
C HIS A 130 -9.67 5.85 2.32
N ILE A 131 -8.44 5.56 1.89
CA ILE A 131 -8.17 4.78 0.68
C ILE A 131 -8.25 3.30 1.09
N PRO A 132 -9.13 2.50 0.46
CA PRO A 132 -9.33 1.10 0.83
C PRO A 132 -8.07 0.26 0.68
#